data_AF-A0AAX0WU80-F1
#
_entry.id   AF-A0AAX0WU80-F1
#
_cell.length_a   1.000
_cell.length_b   1.000
_cell.length_c   1.000
_cell.angle_alpha   90.00
_cell.angle_beta   90.00
_cell.angle_gamma   90.00
#
_symmetry.space_group_name_H-M   'P 1'
#
loop_
_entity.id
_entity.type
_entity.pdbx_description
1 polymer ?
#
loop_
_entity_poly.entity_id
_entity_poly.type
_entity_poly.pdbx_seq_one_letter_code
_entity_poly.pdbx_strand_id
1 'polypeptide(L)'
;MNSYLFTQNIEQIDHQKSINLLESGKVLFFPEYSFTEVDSLLLSENVLDGSRKNVSYDIRNKKLSAFKKDINSLDSKLRHMMHGYAEFAHQLIQTVLPAYVPHLQWGRTSFRPAQINGRISSKRKDDTRLHVDSFSASPVHGLRILRVFCNINPHNEPRVWNLGEPFTDVLNRFAPKIAPYSKIKAKMLKWVKATKTLRSPYDHYMLHLHDMMKLDDVYQANVEKMQMDFPAKSTWIVFTDHVSHAALSGQHLLEQTFYLPVDKMVAPDYSPLNQWKKIRPELSSCH
;
A
#
# COMPACT_ATOMS: atom_id res chain seq x y z
N MET A 1 18.05 -17.29 -7.96
CA MET A 1 17.18 -16.14 -8.34
C MET A 1 16.05 -16.06 -7.33
N ASN A 2 16.11 -15.11 -6.38
CA ASN A 2 15.01 -14.90 -5.44
C ASN A 2 13.90 -14.13 -6.16
N SER A 3 12.95 -14.83 -6.77
CA SER A 3 11.75 -14.20 -7.34
C SER A 3 11.05 -13.37 -6.27
N TYR A 4 10.85 -12.07 -6.49
CA TYR A 4 10.07 -11.20 -5.58
C TYR A 4 8.57 -11.48 -5.67
N LEU A 5 8.14 -12.18 -6.73
CA LEU A 5 6.77 -12.63 -6.94
C LEU A 5 6.61 -14.10 -6.55
N PHE A 6 5.47 -14.41 -5.95
CA PHE A 6 4.96 -15.76 -5.81
C PHE A 6 3.63 -15.87 -6.57
N THR A 7 3.71 -16.38 -7.80
CA THR A 7 2.55 -16.57 -8.68
C THR A 7 1.74 -17.78 -8.22
N GLN A 8 0.43 -17.60 -8.09
CA GLN A 8 -0.49 -18.62 -7.59
C GLN A 8 -1.75 -18.72 -8.45
N ASN A 9 -2.30 -19.93 -8.53
CA ASN A 9 -3.65 -20.17 -9.03
C ASN A 9 -4.62 -20.19 -7.83
N ILE A 10 -5.74 -19.47 -7.94
CA ILE A 10 -6.73 -19.34 -6.87
C ILE A 10 -7.38 -20.67 -6.45
N GLU A 11 -7.43 -21.65 -7.36
CA GLU A 11 -7.98 -22.98 -7.11
C GLU A 11 -7.02 -23.87 -6.30
N GLN A 12 -5.75 -23.51 -6.22
CA GLN A 12 -4.69 -24.31 -5.60
C GLN A 12 -3.81 -23.43 -4.71
N ILE A 13 -4.34 -23.06 -3.54
CA ILE A 13 -3.62 -22.24 -2.57
C ILE A 13 -2.96 -23.10 -1.50
N ASP A 14 -1.65 -22.93 -1.34
CA ASP A 14 -0.93 -23.32 -0.14
C ASP A 14 -0.94 -22.15 0.84
N HIS A 15 -1.83 -22.21 1.84
CA HIS A 15 -2.03 -21.13 2.81
C HIS A 15 -0.76 -20.85 3.63
N GLN A 16 -0.06 -21.90 4.07
CA GLN A 16 1.13 -21.73 4.91
C GLN A 16 2.27 -21.11 4.11
N LYS A 17 2.49 -21.57 2.87
CA LYS A 17 3.48 -21.00 1.97
C LYS A 17 3.15 -19.57 1.59
N SER A 18 1.88 -19.26 1.33
CA SER A 18 1.40 -17.90 1.06
C SER A 18 1.73 -16.95 2.20
N ILE A 19 1.39 -17.32 3.44
CA ILE A 19 1.69 -16.51 4.63
C ILE A 19 3.19 -16.32 4.79
N ASN A 20 3.98 -17.41 4.76
CA ASN A 20 5.42 -17.33 4.97
C ASN A 20 6.10 -16.43 3.94
N LEU A 21 5.75 -16.57 2.66
CA LEU A 21 6.32 -15.77 1.58
C LEU A 21 5.88 -14.31 1.69
N LEU A 22 4.60 -14.03 1.94
CA LEU A 22 4.11 -12.66 2.13
C LEU A 22 4.79 -11.95 3.31
N GLU A 23 4.90 -12.62 4.46
CA GLU A 23 5.56 -12.04 5.63
C GLU A 23 7.05 -11.79 5.39
N SER A 24 7.73 -12.68 4.65
CA SER A 24 9.13 -12.50 4.24
C SER A 24 9.36 -11.41 3.18
N GLY A 25 8.31 -10.72 2.73
CA GLY A 25 8.42 -9.61 1.77
C GLY A 25 8.25 -10.02 0.31
N LYS A 26 7.52 -11.10 0.01
CA LYS A 26 7.10 -11.42 -1.36
C LYS A 26 5.75 -10.80 -1.70
N VAL A 27 5.53 -10.60 -2.99
CA VAL A 27 4.23 -10.23 -3.56
C VAL A 27 3.51 -11.50 -3.99
N LEU A 28 2.32 -11.75 -3.45
CA LEU A 28 1.46 -12.85 -3.93
C LEU A 28 0.74 -12.38 -5.19
N PHE A 29 0.88 -13.09 -6.29
CA PHE A 29 0.39 -12.65 -7.59
C PHE A 29 -0.57 -13.66 -8.22
N PHE A 30 -1.69 -13.14 -8.73
CA PHE A 30 -2.79 -13.91 -9.30
C PHE A 30 -3.06 -13.38 -10.72
N PRO A 31 -2.44 -13.97 -11.75
CA PRO A 31 -2.51 -13.46 -13.12
C PRO A 31 -3.90 -13.59 -13.75
N GLU A 32 -4.70 -14.56 -13.31
CA GLU A 32 -6.00 -14.92 -13.88
C GLU A 32 -7.17 -14.64 -12.94
N TYR A 33 -6.94 -13.90 -11.85
CA TYR A 33 -7.97 -13.53 -10.88
C TYR A 33 -8.12 -12.01 -10.84
N SER A 34 -9.30 -11.49 -11.18
CA SER A 34 -9.57 -10.06 -11.19
C SER A 34 -11.01 -9.71 -10.90
N PHE A 35 -11.20 -8.47 -10.47
CA PHE A 35 -12.50 -7.87 -10.29
C PHE A 35 -13.07 -7.38 -11.63
N THR A 36 -14.27 -7.83 -11.98
CA THR A 36 -14.87 -7.61 -13.31
C THR A 36 -16.11 -6.70 -13.30
N GLU A 37 -16.69 -6.40 -12.14
CA GLU A 37 -17.90 -5.57 -12.01
C GLU A 37 -17.55 -4.07 -12.11
N VAL A 38 -17.08 -3.66 -13.29
CA VAL A 38 -16.62 -2.31 -13.60
C VAL A 38 -17.49 -1.71 -14.69
N ASP A 39 -18.16 -0.61 -14.36
CA ASP A 39 -18.89 0.19 -15.34
C ASP A 39 -17.90 0.99 -16.21
N SER A 40 -18.01 0.87 -17.53
CA SER A 40 -17.09 1.52 -18.48
C SER A 40 -17.07 3.04 -18.37
N LEU A 41 -18.15 3.67 -17.89
CA LEU A 41 -18.19 5.11 -17.64
C LEU A 41 -17.22 5.55 -16.54
N LEU A 42 -16.83 4.65 -15.64
CA LEU A 42 -15.87 4.92 -14.57
C LEU A 42 -14.42 4.87 -15.06
N LEU A 43 -14.16 4.25 -16.22
CA LEU A 43 -12.83 4.11 -16.81
C LEU A 43 -12.39 5.40 -17.53
N SER A 44 -12.39 6.50 -16.78
CA SER A 44 -11.95 7.82 -17.24
C SER A 44 -11.35 8.61 -16.08
N GLU A 45 -10.32 9.42 -16.36
CA GLU A 45 -9.78 10.35 -15.36
C GLU A 45 -10.78 11.44 -14.95
N ASN A 46 -11.78 11.69 -15.80
CA ASN A 46 -12.79 12.73 -15.59
C ASN A 46 -13.66 12.51 -14.35
N VAL A 47 -13.62 11.32 -13.75
CA VAL A 47 -14.30 11.03 -12.48
C VAL A 47 -13.69 11.79 -11.30
N LEU A 48 -12.43 12.21 -11.38
CA LEU A 48 -11.72 12.92 -10.31
C LEU A 48 -12.11 14.40 -10.23
N ASP A 49 -12.27 14.91 -9.01
CA ASP A 49 -12.54 16.34 -8.76
C ASP A 49 -11.27 17.23 -8.75
N GLY A 50 -10.09 16.64 -9.01
CA GLY A 50 -8.80 17.34 -9.00
C GLY A 50 -8.19 17.56 -7.60
N SER A 51 -8.91 17.27 -6.51
CA SER A 51 -8.40 17.48 -5.14
C SER A 51 -7.38 16.41 -4.69
N ARG A 52 -7.46 15.22 -5.31
CA ARG A 52 -6.60 14.06 -5.05
C ARG A 52 -6.35 13.30 -6.36
N LYS A 53 -5.34 12.43 -6.33
CA LYS A 53 -4.95 11.56 -7.45
C LYS A 53 -5.81 10.27 -7.54
N ASN A 54 -6.80 10.12 -6.65
CA ASN A 54 -7.63 8.93 -6.55
C ASN A 54 -8.98 9.24 -5.91
N VAL A 55 -9.98 8.42 -6.24
CA VAL A 55 -11.24 8.32 -5.50
C VAL A 55 -10.99 7.44 -4.28
N SER A 56 -11.52 7.81 -3.13
CA SER A 56 -11.40 7.03 -1.89
C SER A 56 -12.76 6.68 -1.30
N TYR A 57 -12.90 5.42 -0.91
CA TYR A 57 -14.08 4.84 -0.28
C TYR A 57 -13.73 4.27 1.10
N ASP A 58 -14.68 4.36 2.05
CA ASP A 58 -14.62 3.67 3.34
C ASP A 58 -15.87 2.81 3.48
N ILE A 59 -15.67 1.50 3.44
CA ILE A 59 -16.75 0.53 3.48
C ILE A 59 -17.55 0.59 4.79
N ARG A 60 -16.91 0.92 5.91
CA ARG A 60 -17.52 0.88 7.25
C ARG A 60 -18.63 1.91 7.42
N ASN A 61 -18.46 3.09 6.83
CA ASN A 61 -19.46 4.16 6.83
C ASN A 61 -19.98 4.48 5.43
N LYS A 62 -19.66 3.63 4.45
CA LYS A 62 -20.05 3.72 3.05
C LYS A 62 -19.77 5.10 2.42
N LYS A 63 -18.68 5.77 2.79
CA LYS A 63 -18.39 7.16 2.36
C LYS A 63 -17.41 7.23 1.20
N LEU A 64 -17.80 7.89 0.10
CA LEU A 64 -16.92 8.29 -1.00
C LEU A 64 -16.34 9.70 -0.83
N SER A 65 -15.20 9.94 -1.48
CA SER A 65 -14.53 11.24 -1.56
C SER A 65 -13.63 11.34 -2.79
N ALA A 66 -13.27 12.58 -3.16
CA ALA A 66 -12.37 12.90 -4.27
C ALA A 66 -12.88 12.52 -5.67
N PHE A 67 -14.16 12.77 -5.94
CA PHE A 67 -14.82 12.53 -7.22
C PHE A 67 -15.76 13.68 -7.58
N LYS A 68 -16.02 13.88 -8.87
CA LYS A 68 -16.94 14.90 -9.38
C LYS A 68 -18.39 14.60 -9.00
N LYS A 69 -19.07 15.53 -8.35
CA LYS A 69 -20.44 15.34 -7.85
C LYS A 69 -21.53 15.76 -8.83
N ASP A 70 -21.15 16.52 -9.84
CA ASP A 70 -22.00 17.10 -10.88
C ASP A 70 -22.31 16.11 -12.03
N ILE A 71 -21.58 14.98 -12.10
CA ILE A 71 -21.84 13.93 -13.09
C ILE A 71 -22.98 13.02 -12.58
N ASN A 72 -24.11 13.03 -13.31
CA ASN A 72 -25.27 12.20 -13.00
C ASN A 72 -24.89 10.72 -12.86
N SER A 73 -25.44 10.06 -11.82
CA SER A 73 -25.22 8.63 -11.48
C SER A 73 -23.77 8.22 -11.15
N LEU A 74 -22.79 9.13 -11.20
CA LEU A 74 -21.39 8.78 -10.92
C LEU A 74 -21.20 8.29 -9.48
N ASP A 75 -21.85 8.95 -8.52
CA ASP A 75 -21.79 8.57 -7.10
C ASP A 75 -22.25 7.13 -6.88
N SER A 76 -23.43 6.74 -7.41
CA SER A 76 -23.98 5.40 -7.20
C SER A 76 -23.13 4.32 -7.90
N LYS A 77 -22.68 4.57 -9.14
CA LYS A 77 -21.78 3.67 -9.87
C LYS A 77 -20.44 3.48 -9.16
N LEU A 78 -19.82 4.58 -8.70
CA LEU A 78 -18.58 4.50 -7.90
C LEU A 78 -18.82 3.75 -6.59
N ARG A 79 -19.91 4.01 -5.86
CA ARG A 79 -20.18 3.29 -4.60
C ARG A 79 -20.32 1.80 -4.83
N HIS A 80 -21.04 1.40 -5.88
CA HIS A 80 -21.22 0.00 -6.24
C HIS A 80 -19.89 -0.67 -6.56
N MET A 81 -19.11 -0.11 -7.49
CA MET A 81 -17.80 -0.65 -7.88
C MET A 81 -16.81 -0.70 -6.70
N MET A 82 -16.72 0.40 -5.93
CA MET A 82 -15.79 0.50 -4.80
C MET A 82 -16.16 -0.45 -3.66
N HIS A 83 -17.45 -0.65 -3.39
CA HIS A 83 -17.93 -1.60 -2.41
C HIS A 83 -17.70 -3.05 -2.87
N GLY A 84 -18.08 -3.37 -4.11
CA GLY A 84 -17.85 -4.69 -4.71
C GLY A 84 -16.37 -5.07 -4.71
N TYR A 85 -15.48 -4.13 -5.03
CA TYR A 85 -14.03 -4.39 -4.97
C TYR A 85 -13.51 -4.62 -3.56
N ALA A 86 -14.03 -3.90 -2.57
CA ALA A 86 -13.65 -4.10 -1.17
C ALA A 86 -14.03 -5.50 -0.67
N GLU A 87 -15.23 -5.97 -1.01
CA GLU A 87 -15.71 -7.33 -0.72
C GLU A 87 -14.90 -8.38 -1.48
N PHE A 88 -14.65 -8.18 -2.79
CA PHE A 88 -13.79 -9.04 -3.61
C PHE A 88 -12.39 -9.21 -3.00
N ALA A 89 -11.76 -8.10 -2.59
CA ALA A 89 -10.45 -8.12 -1.98
C ALA A 89 -10.47 -8.86 -0.64
N HIS A 90 -11.54 -8.71 0.16
CA HIS A 90 -11.69 -9.44 1.41
C HIS A 90 -11.89 -10.94 1.17
N GLN A 91 -12.71 -11.33 0.20
CA GLN A 91 -12.91 -12.72 -0.21
C GLN A 91 -11.59 -13.37 -0.67
N LEU A 92 -10.79 -12.65 -1.45
CA LEU A 92 -9.45 -13.14 -1.84
C LEU A 92 -8.58 -13.39 -0.60
N ILE A 93 -8.59 -12.49 0.38
CA ILE A 93 -7.84 -12.70 1.62
C ILE A 93 -8.41 -13.87 2.44
N GLN A 94 -9.73 -14.07 2.46
CA GLN A 94 -10.35 -15.24 3.10
C GLN A 94 -9.87 -16.54 2.45
N THR A 95 -9.78 -16.58 1.13
CA THR A 95 -9.28 -17.74 0.39
C THR A 95 -7.78 -17.93 0.61
N VAL A 96 -6.97 -16.88 0.57
CA VAL A 96 -5.51 -17.02 0.52
C VAL A 96 -4.85 -17.06 1.90
N LEU A 97 -5.33 -16.23 2.82
CA LEU A 97 -4.74 -15.97 4.14
C LEU A 97 -5.81 -16.07 5.25
N PRO A 98 -6.55 -17.20 5.35
CA PRO A 98 -7.70 -17.32 6.25
C PRO A 98 -7.36 -17.01 7.72
N ALA A 99 -6.14 -17.32 8.15
CA ALA A 99 -5.66 -17.05 9.51
C ALA A 99 -5.69 -15.56 9.90
N TYR A 100 -5.60 -14.63 8.94
CA TYR A 100 -5.62 -13.21 9.24
C TYR A 100 -7.02 -12.63 9.36
N VAL A 101 -8.02 -13.24 8.71
CA VAL A 101 -9.39 -12.70 8.58
C VAL A 101 -9.99 -12.21 9.90
N PRO A 102 -9.91 -12.95 11.03
CA PRO A 102 -10.49 -12.50 12.29
C PRO A 102 -9.81 -11.25 12.90
N HIS A 103 -8.66 -10.86 12.37
CA HIS A 103 -7.79 -9.82 12.90
C HIS A 103 -7.64 -8.62 11.97
N LEU A 104 -8.16 -8.70 10.74
CA LEU A 104 -8.08 -7.62 9.77
C LEU A 104 -8.92 -6.42 10.21
N GLN A 105 -8.32 -5.24 10.13
CA GLN A 105 -9.03 -3.99 10.27
C GLN A 105 -9.18 -3.32 8.91
N TRP A 106 -10.40 -2.92 8.58
CA TRP A 106 -10.69 -2.27 7.30
C TRP A 106 -9.98 -0.92 7.15
N GLY A 107 -9.18 -0.82 6.09
CA GLY A 107 -8.66 0.43 5.55
C GLY A 107 -9.55 0.99 4.45
N ARG A 108 -8.98 1.92 3.67
CA ARG A 108 -9.69 2.56 2.56
C ARG A 108 -9.58 1.72 1.30
N THR A 109 -10.62 1.78 0.49
CA THR A 109 -10.59 1.35 -0.91
C THR A 109 -10.24 2.57 -1.76
N SER A 110 -9.40 2.39 -2.77
CA SER A 110 -8.97 3.46 -3.67
C SER A 110 -9.15 3.04 -5.13
N PHE A 111 -9.73 3.93 -5.92
CA PHE A 111 -9.72 3.83 -7.37
C PHE A 111 -8.82 4.92 -7.95
N ARG A 112 -7.84 4.49 -8.75
CA ARG A 112 -6.81 5.33 -9.35
C ARG A 112 -7.02 5.35 -10.88
N PRO A 113 -7.97 6.17 -11.39
CA PRO A 113 -8.34 6.19 -12.80
C PRO A 113 -7.31 6.86 -13.69
N ALA A 114 -6.35 7.61 -13.14
CA ALA A 114 -5.42 8.40 -13.93
C ALA A 114 -4.09 7.68 -14.19
N GLN A 115 -3.45 8.03 -15.31
CA GLN A 115 -2.13 7.55 -15.73
C GLN A 115 -1.06 8.06 -14.76
N ILE A 116 -0.10 7.20 -14.39
CA ILE A 116 1.03 7.59 -13.53
C ILE A 116 2.09 8.34 -14.33
N ASN A 117 2.42 7.84 -15.52
CA ASN A 117 3.48 8.41 -16.35
C ASN A 117 3.19 9.90 -16.66
N GLY A 118 4.21 10.74 -16.60
CA GLY A 118 4.09 12.18 -16.85
C GLY A 118 3.52 13.02 -15.70
N ARG A 119 3.20 12.43 -14.55
CA ARG A 119 2.72 13.20 -13.38
C ARG A 119 3.81 14.05 -12.76
N ILE A 120 3.50 15.32 -12.57
CA ILE A 120 4.34 16.25 -11.81
C ILE A 120 3.96 16.18 -10.33
N SER A 121 4.92 15.82 -9.47
CA SER A 121 4.77 15.96 -8.02
C SER A 121 6.12 16.15 -7.33
N SER A 122 6.10 16.64 -6.09
CA SER A 122 7.32 16.72 -5.30
C SER A 122 7.88 15.32 -5.04
N LYS A 123 9.21 15.19 -4.90
CA LYS A 123 9.88 13.90 -4.69
C LYS A 123 9.24 13.06 -3.58
N ARG A 124 8.83 13.67 -2.45
CA ARG A 124 8.15 12.97 -1.34
C ARG A 124 6.78 12.37 -1.73
N LYS A 125 6.09 12.96 -2.71
CA LYS A 125 4.75 12.54 -3.19
C LYS A 125 4.81 11.81 -4.55
N ASP A 126 6.01 11.54 -5.03
CA ASP A 126 6.27 10.87 -6.29
C ASP A 126 6.41 9.38 -6.04
N ASP A 127 5.37 8.63 -6.45
CA ASP A 127 5.31 7.18 -6.25
C ASP A 127 6.08 6.40 -7.33
N THR A 128 6.69 7.09 -8.30
CA THR A 128 7.65 6.48 -9.24
C THR A 128 9.02 6.24 -8.59
N ARG A 129 9.23 6.77 -7.38
CA ARG A 129 10.45 6.61 -6.59
C ARG A 129 10.24 5.51 -5.56
N LEU A 130 11.22 4.61 -5.41
CA LEU A 130 11.16 3.48 -4.49
C LEU A 130 10.91 3.94 -3.06
N HIS A 131 9.94 3.31 -2.41
CA HIS A 131 9.57 3.59 -1.03
C HIS A 131 8.93 2.36 -0.39
N VAL A 132 8.79 2.41 0.94
CA VAL A 132 7.79 1.64 1.67
C VAL A 132 6.69 2.58 2.11
N ASP A 133 5.47 2.09 2.22
CA ASP A 133 4.33 2.91 2.59
C ASP A 133 4.44 3.43 4.02
N SER A 134 4.15 4.72 4.17
CA SER A 134 3.93 5.37 5.45
C SER A 134 2.89 6.47 5.27
N PHE A 135 1.93 6.57 6.20
CA PHE A 135 0.87 7.56 6.12
C PHE A 135 1.18 8.77 7.02
N SER A 136 1.67 9.85 6.41
CA SER A 136 2.00 11.10 7.11
C SER A 136 0.84 11.66 7.95
N ALA A 137 -0.40 11.58 7.42
CA ALA A 137 -1.59 12.15 8.05
C ALA A 137 -2.40 11.15 8.89
N SER A 138 -2.20 9.84 8.73
CA SER A 138 -2.97 8.79 9.41
C SER A 138 -2.02 7.74 9.99
N PRO A 139 -1.36 8.03 11.13
CA PRO A 139 -0.48 7.09 11.82
C PRO A 139 -1.13 5.71 12.00
N VAL A 140 -0.38 4.64 11.75
CA VAL A 140 -0.86 3.24 11.84
C VAL A 140 -0.43 2.57 13.14
N HIS A 141 0.39 3.24 13.97
CA HIS A 141 0.74 2.78 15.31
C HIS A 141 1.35 1.37 15.35
N GLY A 142 2.14 1.00 14.33
CA GLY A 142 2.80 -0.30 14.24
C GLY A 142 1.95 -1.39 13.56
N LEU A 143 0.69 -1.12 13.22
CA LEU A 143 -0.09 -2.05 12.39
C LEU A 143 0.56 -2.22 11.02
N ARG A 144 0.47 -3.43 10.49
CA ARG A 144 0.90 -3.75 9.13
C ARG A 144 0.00 -3.10 8.09
N ILE A 145 0.54 -2.71 6.94
CA ILE A 145 -0.24 -2.20 5.80
C ILE A 145 -0.33 -3.28 4.73
N LEU A 146 -1.40 -4.07 4.75
CA LEU A 146 -1.68 -5.11 3.75
C LEU A 146 -2.53 -4.52 2.63
N ARG A 147 -2.11 -4.64 1.37
CA ARG A 147 -2.87 -4.14 0.24
C ARG A 147 -3.16 -5.23 -0.77
N VAL A 148 -4.37 -5.18 -1.31
CA VAL A 148 -4.83 -5.95 -2.46
C VAL A 148 -5.03 -5.00 -3.62
N PHE A 149 -4.31 -5.21 -4.71
CA PHE A 149 -4.37 -4.39 -5.92
C PHE A 149 -4.93 -5.19 -7.08
N CYS A 150 -5.72 -4.56 -7.93
CA CYS A 150 -6.25 -5.18 -9.15
C CYS A 150 -6.12 -4.20 -10.31
N ASN A 151 -5.42 -4.62 -11.36
CA ASN A 151 -5.32 -3.86 -12.59
C ASN A 151 -6.59 -4.09 -13.43
N ILE A 152 -7.42 -3.05 -13.56
CA ILE A 152 -8.68 -3.10 -14.31
C ILE A 152 -8.61 -2.29 -15.61
N ASN A 153 -7.41 -2.12 -16.17
CA ASN A 153 -7.22 -1.39 -17.42
C ASN A 153 -8.00 -2.06 -18.58
N PRO A 154 -8.85 -1.31 -19.31
CA PRO A 154 -9.67 -1.87 -20.39
C PRO A 154 -8.90 -2.14 -21.69
N HIS A 155 -7.69 -1.60 -21.83
CA HIS A 155 -6.89 -1.64 -23.06
C HIS A 155 -5.71 -2.61 -22.96
N ASN A 156 -5.78 -3.56 -22.02
CA ASN A 156 -4.76 -4.58 -21.78
C ASN A 156 -3.37 -4.01 -21.41
N GLU A 157 -3.32 -2.78 -20.88
CA GLU A 157 -2.05 -2.19 -20.44
C GLU A 157 -1.64 -2.69 -19.05
N PRO A 158 -0.34 -2.94 -18.82
CA PRO A 158 0.14 -3.35 -17.53
C PRO A 158 0.19 -2.18 -16.53
N ARG A 159 0.18 -2.53 -15.24
CA ARG A 159 0.64 -1.66 -14.17
C ARG A 159 2.10 -1.97 -13.92
N VAL A 160 2.99 -1.08 -14.32
CA VAL A 160 4.45 -1.31 -14.24
C VAL A 160 4.97 -0.82 -12.89
N TRP A 161 5.58 -1.73 -12.15
CA TRP A 161 6.23 -1.45 -10.87
C TRP A 161 7.73 -1.73 -10.95
N ASN A 162 8.49 -1.07 -10.07
CA ASN A 162 9.81 -1.53 -9.65
C ASN A 162 9.71 -2.02 -8.21
N LEU A 163 10.27 -3.19 -7.94
CA LEU A 163 10.51 -3.69 -6.58
C LEU A 163 11.98 -3.45 -6.21
N GLY A 164 12.22 -2.94 -5.01
CA GLY A 164 13.55 -2.61 -4.51
C GLY A 164 14.16 -3.69 -3.62
N GLU A 165 15.26 -3.33 -2.95
CA GLU A 165 15.97 -4.21 -2.01
C GLU A 165 15.10 -4.61 -0.80
N PRO A 166 15.43 -5.73 -0.11
CA PRO A 166 14.76 -6.13 1.12
C PRO A 166 14.72 -5.04 2.19
N PHE A 167 13.68 -5.05 3.03
CA PHE A 167 13.48 -4.01 4.04
C PHE A 167 14.62 -3.89 5.05
N THR A 168 15.28 -4.99 5.40
CA THR A 168 16.46 -4.98 6.26
C THR A 168 17.59 -4.15 5.67
N ASP A 169 17.78 -4.19 4.35
CA ASP A 169 18.84 -3.47 3.66
C ASP A 169 18.49 -1.98 3.55
N VAL A 170 17.22 -1.68 3.28
CA VAL A 170 16.66 -0.33 3.39
C VAL A 170 16.89 0.25 4.79
N LEU A 171 16.60 -0.52 5.85
CA LEU A 171 16.86 -0.09 7.22
C LEU A 171 18.34 0.17 7.47
N ASN A 172 19.22 -0.77 7.12
CA ASN A 172 20.67 -0.63 7.32
C ASN A 172 21.22 0.65 6.65
N ARG A 173 20.69 1.00 5.48
CA ARG A 173 21.12 2.18 4.71
C ARG A 173 20.64 3.50 5.30
N PHE A 174 19.39 3.56 5.75
CA PHE A 174 18.72 4.83 6.08
C PHE A 174 18.50 5.05 7.57
N ALA A 175 18.26 4.00 8.36
CA ALA A 175 17.97 4.13 9.79
C ALA A 175 19.01 4.93 10.58
N PRO A 176 20.34 4.79 10.34
CA PRO A 176 21.35 5.58 11.05
C PRO A 176 21.22 7.10 10.83
N LYS A 177 20.65 7.51 9.68
CA LYS A 177 20.50 8.91 9.29
C LYS A 177 19.22 9.56 9.82
N ILE A 178 18.29 8.77 10.35
CA ILE A 178 17.01 9.27 10.86
C ILE A 178 17.17 9.78 12.29
N ALA A 179 16.78 11.04 12.50
CA ALA A 179 16.79 11.66 13.82
C ALA A 179 15.89 10.91 14.82
N PRO A 180 16.30 10.76 16.09
CA PRO A 180 15.48 10.12 17.10
C PRO A 180 14.11 10.80 17.29
N TYR A 181 13.13 9.99 17.67
CA TYR A 181 11.79 10.49 17.97
C TYR A 181 11.78 11.46 19.16
N SER A 182 10.97 12.53 19.06
CA SER A 182 10.75 13.49 20.16
C SER A 182 9.26 13.66 20.43
N LYS A 183 8.83 13.30 21.65
CA LYS A 183 7.43 13.46 22.11
C LYS A 183 6.95 14.91 22.04
N ILE A 184 7.84 15.90 22.28
CA ILE A 184 7.51 17.32 22.22
C ILE A 184 7.20 17.74 20.78
N LYS A 185 8.06 17.37 19.82
CA LYS A 185 7.83 17.63 18.39
C LYS A 185 6.53 16.99 17.90
N ALA A 186 6.24 15.76 18.32
CA ALA A 186 5.00 15.07 17.94
C ALA A 186 3.75 15.77 18.46
N LYS A 187 3.77 16.27 19.71
CA LYS A 187 2.67 17.07 20.28
C LYS A 187 2.46 18.38 19.48
N MET A 188 3.54 19.07 19.12
CA MET A 188 3.46 20.28 18.29
C MET A 188 2.83 19.99 16.92
N LEU A 189 3.23 18.91 16.24
CA LEU A 189 2.67 18.50 14.95
C LEU A 189 1.17 18.18 15.03
N LYS A 190 0.72 17.50 16.09
CA LYS A 190 -0.70 17.25 16.34
C LYS A 190 -1.46 18.56 16.59
N TRP A 191 -0.87 19.47 17.37
CA TRP A 191 -1.49 20.75 17.72
C TRP A 191 -1.74 21.62 16.48
N VAL A 192 -0.80 21.66 15.54
CA VAL A 192 -0.99 22.35 14.24
C VAL A 192 -1.81 21.55 13.22
N LYS A 193 -2.46 20.45 13.64
CA LYS A 193 -3.29 19.54 12.82
C LYS A 193 -2.59 18.96 11.59
N ALA A 194 -1.25 18.88 11.59
CA ALA A 194 -0.49 18.24 10.52
C ALA A 194 -0.68 16.70 10.52
N THR A 195 -1.09 16.12 11.64
CA THR A 195 -1.45 14.70 11.78
C THR A 195 -2.83 14.56 12.43
N LYS A 196 -3.62 13.56 12.03
CA LYS A 196 -4.96 13.31 12.61
C LYS A 196 -4.90 12.84 14.07
N THR A 197 -3.88 12.05 14.40
CA THR A 197 -3.59 11.56 15.76
C THR A 197 -2.15 11.93 16.16
N LEU A 198 -1.78 11.66 17.41
CA LEU A 198 -0.39 11.82 17.84
C LEU A 198 0.46 10.79 17.08
N ARG A 199 1.48 11.24 16.36
CA ARG A 199 2.42 10.35 15.66
C ARG A 199 3.15 9.48 16.68
N SER A 200 3.11 8.16 16.52
CA SER A 200 3.90 7.24 17.34
C SER A 200 5.39 7.30 16.98
N PRO A 201 6.30 6.80 17.82
CA PRO A 201 7.71 6.69 17.44
C PRO A 201 7.91 5.81 16.20
N TYR A 202 7.12 4.74 16.03
CA TYR A 202 7.16 3.91 14.83
C TYR A 202 6.78 4.70 13.58
N ASP A 203 5.67 5.43 13.62
CA ASP A 203 5.19 6.22 12.48
C ASP A 203 6.17 7.36 12.14
N HIS A 204 6.88 7.89 13.14
CA HIS A 204 7.99 8.81 12.92
C HIS A 204 9.10 8.17 12.09
N TYR A 205 9.62 7.02 12.52
CA TYR A 205 10.71 6.36 11.81
C TYR A 205 10.31 5.90 10.41
N MET A 206 9.12 5.31 10.24
CA MET A 206 8.62 4.90 8.92
C MET A 206 8.40 6.08 7.97
N LEU A 207 7.87 7.21 8.45
CA LEU A 207 7.70 8.40 7.61
C LEU A 207 9.04 8.98 7.17
N HIS A 208 10.00 9.08 8.09
CA HIS A 208 11.34 9.54 7.76
C HIS A 208 12.05 8.58 6.79
N LEU A 209 11.87 7.26 6.96
CA LEU A 209 12.41 6.26 6.04
C LEU A 209 11.85 6.46 4.63
N HIS A 210 10.52 6.52 4.50
CA HIS A 210 9.82 6.82 3.25
C HIS A 210 10.35 8.10 2.58
N ASP A 211 10.42 9.21 3.32
CA ASP A 211 10.86 10.49 2.78
C ASP A 211 12.34 10.47 2.37
N MET A 212 13.21 9.82 3.15
CA MET A 212 14.64 9.72 2.83
C MET A 212 14.89 8.85 1.62
N MET A 213 14.22 7.70 1.50
CA MET A 213 14.28 6.86 0.30
C MET A 213 13.89 7.65 -0.95
N LYS A 214 12.77 8.39 -0.87
CA LYS A 214 12.31 9.20 -2.00
C LYS A 214 13.22 10.39 -2.28
N LEU A 215 13.90 10.99 -1.30
CA LEU A 215 14.74 12.17 -1.55
C LEU A 215 16.16 11.84 -2.03
N ASP A 216 16.67 10.64 -1.75
CA ASP A 216 18.04 10.24 -2.09
C ASP A 216 18.15 9.83 -3.58
N ASP A 217 18.63 10.75 -4.42
CA ASP A 217 18.78 10.49 -5.87
C ASP A 217 19.84 9.42 -6.17
N VAL A 218 20.90 9.33 -5.36
CA VAL A 218 21.97 8.33 -5.56
C VAL A 218 21.44 6.93 -5.28
N TYR A 219 20.66 6.76 -4.21
CA TYR A 219 19.94 5.53 -3.93
C TYR A 219 18.99 5.17 -5.07
N GLN A 220 18.13 6.11 -5.48
CA GLN A 220 17.15 5.87 -6.54
C GLN A 220 17.81 5.54 -7.88
N ALA A 221 19.00 6.07 -8.18
CA ALA A 221 19.73 5.73 -9.41
C ALA A 221 20.36 4.33 -9.33
N ASN A 222 21.02 3.99 -8.22
CA ASN A 222 21.96 2.87 -8.17
C ASN A 222 21.43 1.60 -7.50
N VAL A 223 20.37 1.68 -6.69
CA VAL A 223 19.80 0.47 -6.06
C VAL A 223 19.26 -0.47 -7.13
N GLU A 224 19.49 -1.77 -6.94
CA GLU A 224 18.91 -2.81 -7.78
C GLU A 224 17.38 -2.71 -7.74
N LYS A 225 16.76 -2.80 -8.91
CA LYS A 225 15.31 -2.78 -9.06
C LYS A 225 14.92 -3.92 -9.96
N MET A 226 13.90 -4.66 -9.54
CA MET A 226 13.26 -5.63 -10.40
C MET A 226 11.97 -5.02 -10.94
N GLN A 227 11.93 -4.80 -12.26
CA GLN A 227 10.70 -4.37 -12.91
C GLN A 227 9.69 -5.52 -12.91
N MET A 228 8.44 -5.20 -12.58
CA MET A 228 7.30 -6.10 -12.61
C MET A 228 6.16 -5.48 -13.40
N ASP A 229 5.72 -6.18 -14.42
CA ASP A 229 4.61 -5.75 -15.26
C ASP A 229 3.38 -6.55 -14.83
N PHE A 230 2.50 -5.94 -14.02
CA PHE A 230 1.25 -6.59 -13.61
C PHE A 230 0.22 -6.44 -14.75
N PRO A 231 -0.15 -7.52 -15.45
CA PRO A 231 -1.04 -7.44 -16.61
C PRO A 231 -2.41 -6.86 -16.26
N ALA A 232 -3.15 -6.37 -17.25
CA ALA A 232 -4.56 -6.09 -17.05
C ALA A 232 -5.30 -7.37 -16.61
N LYS A 233 -6.36 -7.21 -15.83
CA LYS A 233 -7.16 -8.31 -15.27
C LYS A 233 -6.34 -9.26 -14.38
N SER A 234 -5.37 -8.72 -13.65
CA SER A 234 -4.61 -9.45 -12.63
C SER A 234 -4.71 -8.77 -11.26
N THR A 235 -4.48 -9.56 -10.21
CA THR A 235 -4.53 -9.12 -8.80
C THR A 235 -3.24 -9.49 -8.07
N TRP A 236 -2.83 -8.67 -7.11
CA TRP A 236 -1.72 -9.00 -6.22
C TRP A 236 -1.93 -8.52 -4.79
N ILE A 237 -1.33 -9.25 -3.85
CA ILE A 237 -1.37 -8.98 -2.40
C ILE A 237 0.05 -8.70 -1.92
N VAL A 238 0.23 -7.64 -1.15
CA VAL A 238 1.54 -7.23 -0.65
C VAL A 238 1.44 -6.43 0.65
N PHE A 239 2.39 -6.63 1.55
CA PHE A 239 2.65 -5.71 2.65
C PHE A 239 3.46 -4.51 2.15
N THR A 240 2.80 -3.40 1.85
CA THR A 240 3.47 -2.23 1.25
C THR A 240 4.32 -1.44 2.24
N ASP A 241 4.14 -1.65 3.54
CA ASP A 241 5.02 -1.14 4.59
C ASP A 241 6.35 -1.91 4.69
N HIS A 242 6.46 -3.05 4.02
CA HIS A 242 7.61 -3.96 4.06
C HIS A 242 8.31 -4.05 2.71
N VAL A 243 7.56 -4.27 1.62
CA VAL A 243 8.12 -4.39 0.27
C VAL A 243 8.44 -3.01 -0.28
N SER A 244 9.72 -2.75 -0.59
CA SER A 244 10.10 -1.54 -1.32
C SER A 244 9.54 -1.58 -2.74
N HIS A 245 8.76 -0.58 -3.11
CA HIS A 245 8.07 -0.53 -4.38
C HIS A 245 7.99 0.89 -4.96
N ALA A 246 7.81 0.97 -6.27
CA ALA A 246 7.54 2.18 -7.03
C ALA A 246 6.60 1.82 -8.18
N ALA A 247 5.62 2.67 -8.47
CA ALA A 247 4.72 2.49 -9.60
C ALA A 247 5.14 3.48 -10.70
N LEU A 248 5.57 2.97 -11.85
CA LEU A 248 6.15 3.76 -12.94
C LEU A 248 5.10 4.23 -13.95
N SER A 249 4.18 3.33 -14.31
CA SER A 249 3.14 3.59 -15.31
C SER A 249 1.90 2.72 -15.07
N GLY A 250 0.84 3.04 -15.81
CA GLY A 250 -0.42 2.31 -15.84
C GLY A 250 -1.58 3.16 -15.34
N GLN A 251 -2.76 2.88 -15.87
CA GLN A 251 -4.02 3.56 -15.58
C GLN A 251 -5.05 2.56 -15.03
N HIS A 252 -6.08 3.05 -14.33
CA HIS A 252 -7.20 2.25 -13.80
C HIS A 252 -6.78 1.13 -12.85
N LEU A 253 -6.33 1.51 -11.65
CA LEU A 253 -6.01 0.56 -10.58
C LEU A 253 -7.03 0.64 -9.44
N LEU A 254 -7.51 -0.51 -8.99
CA LEU A 254 -8.23 -0.65 -7.73
C LEU A 254 -7.27 -1.14 -6.63
N GLU A 255 -7.46 -0.63 -5.41
CA GLU A 255 -6.66 -0.97 -4.24
C GLU A 255 -7.56 -1.05 -3.01
N GLN A 256 -7.43 -2.10 -2.20
CA GLN A 256 -8.03 -2.22 -0.88
C GLN A 256 -6.92 -2.34 0.15
N THR A 257 -6.91 -1.44 1.13
CA THR A 257 -6.01 -1.54 2.29
C THR A 257 -6.70 -2.29 3.44
N PHE A 258 -5.99 -3.22 4.06
CA PHE A 258 -6.30 -3.80 5.37
C PHE A 258 -5.14 -3.51 6.33
N TYR A 259 -5.45 -3.41 7.62
CA TYR A 259 -4.45 -3.35 8.67
C TYR A 259 -4.45 -4.64 9.48
N LEU A 260 -3.26 -5.12 9.83
CA LEU A 260 -3.07 -6.34 10.61
C LEU A 260 -2.19 -6.05 11.84
N PRO A 261 -2.62 -6.38 13.07
CA PRO A 261 -1.77 -6.33 14.23
C PRO A 261 -0.56 -7.27 14.11
N VAL A 262 0.63 -6.78 14.50
CA VAL A 262 1.89 -7.53 14.37
C VAL A 262 1.89 -8.83 15.19
N ASP A 263 1.22 -8.84 16.34
CA ASP A 263 1.07 -10.03 17.20
C ASP A 263 0.13 -11.09 16.62
N LYS A 264 -0.50 -10.82 15.47
CA LYS A 264 -1.36 -11.74 14.72
C LYS A 264 -0.70 -12.27 13.44
N MET A 265 0.56 -11.88 13.19
CA MET A 265 1.40 -12.53 12.18
C MET A 265 1.88 -13.90 12.66
N VAL A 266 2.19 -14.80 11.73
CA VAL A 266 2.80 -16.10 12.00
C VAL A 266 4.28 -15.94 12.40
N ALA A 267 5.00 -15.03 11.75
CA ALA A 267 6.38 -14.68 12.07
C ALA A 267 6.53 -13.15 12.28
N PRO A 268 6.05 -12.62 13.43
CA PRO A 268 6.06 -11.18 13.74
C PRO A 268 7.43 -10.51 13.61
N ASP A 269 8.52 -11.26 13.74
CA ASP A 269 9.90 -10.76 13.62
C ASP A 269 10.27 -10.22 12.24
N TYR A 270 9.52 -10.61 11.20
CA TYR A 270 9.65 -10.00 9.87
C TYR A 270 8.99 -8.63 9.78
N SER A 271 8.09 -8.27 10.69
CA SER A 271 7.39 -6.99 10.62
C SER A 271 8.36 -5.81 10.66
N PRO A 272 8.08 -4.72 9.91
CA PRO A 272 8.83 -3.48 10.02
C PRO A 272 8.95 -2.98 11.47
N LEU A 273 7.89 -3.12 12.28
CA LEU A 273 7.91 -2.74 13.70
C LEU A 273 8.99 -3.49 14.49
N ASN A 274 9.02 -4.83 14.40
CA ASN A 274 10.01 -5.62 15.14
C ASN A 274 11.42 -5.45 14.58
N GLN A 275 11.58 -5.24 13.27
CA GLN A 275 12.88 -4.91 12.70
C GLN A 275 13.38 -3.54 13.19
N TRP A 276 12.51 -2.53 13.26
CA TRP A 276 12.85 -1.25 13.86
C TRP A 276 13.23 -1.35 15.34
N LYS A 277 12.51 -2.16 16.14
CA LYS A 277 12.81 -2.39 17.56
C LYS A 277 14.23 -2.93 17.79
N LYS A 278 14.79 -3.69 16.84
CA LYS A 278 16.19 -4.18 16.90
C LYS A 278 17.22 -3.05 16.82
N ILE A 279 16.89 -1.94 16.17
CA ILE A 279 17.80 -0.80 15.92
C ILE A 279 17.48 0.39 16.84
N ARG A 280 16.21 0.52 17.26
CA ARG A 280 15.67 1.62 18.06
C ARG A 280 14.94 1.05 19.30
N PRO A 281 15.67 0.71 20.38
CA PRO A 281 15.10 0.07 21.57
C PRO A 281 13.97 0.86 22.23
N GLU A 282 13.93 2.18 22.05
CA GLU A 282 12.87 3.05 22.57
C GLU A 282 11.46 2.68 22.03
N LEU A 283 11.38 1.99 20.89
CA LEU A 283 10.14 1.45 20.36
C LEU A 283 9.54 0.31 21.21
N SER A 284 10.35 -0.36 22.02
CA SER A 284 9.89 -1.43 22.92
C SER A 284 9.31 -0.89 24.22
N SER A 285 9.63 0.35 24.58
CA SER A 285 9.20 1.02 25.83
C SER A 285 7.86 1.77 25.73
N CYS A 286 7.21 1.71 24.57
CA CYS A 286 5.93 2.37 24.30
C CYS A 286 4.81 1.33 24.18
N HIS A 287 4.55 0.60 25.26
CA HIS A 287 3.33 -0.18 25.45
C HIS A 287 2.58 0.36 26.66
#